data_AF-A0A7K3Z5C2-F1
#
_entry.id   AF-A0A7K3Z5C2-F1
#
_cell.length_a   1.000
_cell.length_b   1.000
_cell.length_c   1.000
_cell.angle_alpha   90.00
_cell.angle_beta   90.00
_cell.angle_gamma   90.00
#
_symmetry.space_group_name_H-M   'P 1'
#
loop_
_entity.id
_entity.type
_entity.pdbx_description
1 polymer ?
#
loop_
_entity_poly.entity_id
_entity_poly.type
_entity_poly.pdbx_seq_one_letter_code
_entity_poly.pdbx_strand_id
1 'polypeptide(L)'
;MLSCCHLSLTPESRISIVFWRIRRAEIGTNAGLNNQQLAELMGVAEDGLAEALKRASEDKVRAALWTTLLGFKGLFSSKSALDIQEPAYKRWKPYSKRLDPSSTIKSPDDPRKWREQNLATTLTIESEGESGGFTKLIILIDCSGSTIKPYGSKTVLGYIKDAAYSLIAYAKKLNLSVALIGFSSNAWIIANESKDYLKHARQVFILKPLGTTNLGNAVQLTARLRPDRALIALLTDGYVAPEDLLQLSEQTQANKVIAAIVSVEARGVENMKAVSKRADLFEVRPDKTGKTIISMLPKST
;
A
#
# COMPACT_ATOMS: atom_id res chain seq x y z
N MET A 1 22.24 -22.72 47.79
CA MET A 1 23.00 -22.77 46.51
C MET A 1 22.00 -22.70 45.37
N LEU A 2 21.89 -21.53 44.74
CA LEU A 2 21.02 -21.30 43.58
C LEU A 2 21.71 -21.87 42.34
N SER A 3 21.20 -22.99 41.82
CA SER A 3 21.60 -23.51 40.53
C SER A 3 20.82 -22.77 39.44
N CYS A 4 21.48 -21.86 38.74
CA CYS A 4 21.00 -21.28 37.49
C CYS A 4 20.87 -22.38 36.44
N CYS A 5 19.68 -22.96 36.29
CA CYS A 5 19.32 -23.72 35.11
C CYS A 5 19.20 -22.75 33.92
N HIS A 6 20.30 -22.56 33.18
CA HIS A 6 20.22 -22.11 31.80
C HIS A 6 19.56 -23.22 30.98
N LEU A 7 18.23 -23.18 30.89
CA LEU A 7 17.46 -23.94 29.92
C LEU A 7 17.87 -23.46 28.52
N SER A 8 18.84 -24.15 27.94
CA SER A 8 19.22 -24.00 26.54
C SER A 8 18.06 -24.48 25.66
N LEU A 9 17.16 -23.55 25.31
CA LEU A 9 16.09 -23.80 24.35
C LEU A 9 16.68 -24.25 23.02
N THR A 10 16.25 -25.43 22.56
CA THR A 10 16.58 -25.98 21.24
C THR A 10 16.12 -25.03 20.11
N PRO A 11 16.74 -25.05 18.92
CA PRO A 11 16.33 -24.19 17.80
C PRO A 11 14.84 -24.33 17.43
N GLU A 12 14.28 -25.54 17.49
CA GLU A 12 12.86 -25.81 17.21
C GLU A 12 11.91 -25.22 18.28
N SER A 13 12.32 -25.26 19.55
CA SER A 13 11.54 -24.60 20.63
C SER A 13 11.60 -23.07 20.52
N ARG A 14 12.70 -22.49 20.02
CA ARG A 14 12.80 -21.05 19.76
C ARG A 14 11.90 -20.59 18.60
N ILE A 15 11.84 -21.35 17.51
CA ILE A 15 10.98 -21.05 16.35
C ILE A 15 9.50 -21.09 16.74
N SER A 16 9.10 -22.12 17.49
CA SER A 16 7.73 -22.25 17.98
C SER A 16 7.34 -21.13 18.94
N ILE A 17 8.22 -20.71 19.87
CA ILE A 17 7.96 -19.58 20.77
C ILE A 17 7.76 -18.27 20.01
N VAL A 18 8.62 -17.96 19.03
CA VAL A 18 8.50 -16.75 18.20
C VAL A 18 7.18 -16.76 17.42
N PHE A 19 6.85 -17.89 16.80
CA PHE A 19 5.60 -18.05 16.06
C PHE A 19 4.36 -17.86 16.95
N TRP A 20 4.33 -18.49 18.13
CA TRP A 20 3.22 -18.35 19.07
C TRP A 20 3.06 -16.91 19.58
N ARG A 21 4.17 -16.23 19.89
CA ARG A 21 4.17 -14.83 20.31
C ARG A 21 3.55 -13.92 19.25
N ILE A 22 4.00 -14.04 18.00
CA ILE A 22 3.46 -13.27 16.87
C ILE A 22 1.97 -13.54 16.72
N ARG A 23 1.58 -14.82 16.72
CA ARG A 23 0.19 -15.23 16.48
C ARG A 23 -0.77 -14.71 17.55
N ARG A 24 -0.39 -14.79 18.82
CA ARG A 24 -1.20 -14.27 19.95
C ARG A 24 -1.37 -12.76 19.87
N ALA A 25 -0.29 -12.03 19.59
CA ALA A 25 -0.35 -10.59 19.40
C ALA A 25 -1.23 -10.20 18.19
N GLU A 26 -1.11 -10.89 17.06
CA GLU A 26 -1.92 -10.64 15.85
C GLU A 26 -3.40 -10.92 16.13
N ILE A 27 -3.74 -12.06 16.77
CA ILE A 27 -5.11 -12.39 17.13
C ILE A 27 -5.70 -11.32 18.06
N GLY A 28 -4.99 -10.97 19.13
CA GLY A 28 -5.50 -10.04 20.13
C GLY A 28 -5.65 -8.61 19.61
N THR A 29 -4.70 -8.13 18.81
CA THR A 29 -4.82 -6.80 18.17
C THR A 29 -5.96 -6.75 17.16
N ASN A 30 -6.11 -7.79 16.33
CA ASN A 30 -7.17 -7.87 15.34
C ASN A 30 -8.56 -8.05 15.94
N ALA A 31 -8.66 -8.66 17.11
CA ALA A 31 -9.89 -8.80 17.88
C ALA A 31 -10.21 -7.54 18.71
N GLY A 32 -9.36 -6.51 18.71
CA GLY A 32 -9.58 -5.28 19.46
C GLY A 32 -9.48 -5.44 20.98
N LEU A 33 -8.74 -6.44 21.47
CA LEU A 33 -8.56 -6.65 22.91
C LEU A 33 -7.92 -5.43 23.58
N ASN A 34 -8.35 -5.14 24.80
CA ASN A 34 -7.71 -4.11 25.63
C ASN A 34 -6.31 -4.57 26.09
N ASN A 35 -5.53 -3.67 26.72
CA ASN A 35 -4.14 -3.97 27.07
C ASN A 35 -4.03 -5.13 28.08
N GLN A 36 -4.89 -5.15 29.10
CA GLN A 36 -4.92 -6.23 30.09
C GLN A 36 -5.19 -7.59 29.42
N GLN A 37 -6.26 -7.70 28.63
CA GLN A 37 -6.61 -8.93 27.91
C GLN A 37 -5.52 -9.37 26.93
N LEU A 38 -4.86 -8.42 26.26
CA LEU A 38 -3.77 -8.70 25.34
C LEU A 38 -2.51 -9.18 26.06
N ALA A 39 -2.20 -8.60 27.22
CA ALA A 39 -1.09 -9.04 28.07
C ALA A 39 -1.32 -10.46 28.59
N GLU A 40 -2.53 -10.75 29.08
CA GLU A 40 -2.97 -12.09 29.49
C GLU A 40 -2.85 -13.10 28.35
N LEU A 41 -3.37 -12.77 27.15
CA LEU A 41 -3.28 -13.63 25.98
C LEU A 41 -1.83 -13.92 25.57
N MET A 42 -0.97 -12.90 25.66
CA MET A 42 0.46 -13.02 25.34
C MET A 42 1.27 -13.71 26.44
N GLY A 43 0.71 -13.90 27.64
CA GLY A 43 1.39 -14.48 28.78
C GLY A 43 2.49 -13.56 29.35
N VAL A 44 2.26 -12.25 29.31
CA VAL A 44 3.18 -11.22 29.82
C VAL A 44 2.46 -10.33 30.82
N ALA A 45 3.21 -9.69 31.71
CA ALA A 45 2.66 -8.63 32.56
C ALA A 45 2.33 -7.38 31.71
N GLU A 46 1.38 -6.57 32.17
CA GLU A 46 0.87 -5.41 31.42
C GLU A 46 1.97 -4.37 31.15
N ASP A 47 2.89 -4.17 32.09
CA ASP A 47 4.07 -3.31 31.95
C ASP A 47 5.05 -3.82 30.87
N GLY A 48 5.13 -5.14 30.68
CA GLY A 48 5.92 -5.79 29.63
C GLY A 48 5.25 -5.84 28.26
N LEU A 49 3.97 -5.48 28.15
CA LEU A 49 3.19 -5.64 26.91
C LEU A 49 3.77 -4.84 25.74
N ALA A 50 4.18 -3.59 25.98
CA ALA A 50 4.68 -2.71 24.92
C ALA A 50 5.93 -3.28 24.24
N GLU A 51 6.87 -3.79 25.03
CA GLU A 51 8.09 -4.43 24.52
C GLU A 51 7.79 -5.78 23.87
N ALA A 52 6.85 -6.56 24.42
CA ALA A 52 6.42 -7.82 23.82
C ALA A 52 5.77 -7.62 22.44
N LEU A 53 4.91 -6.60 22.31
CA LEU A 53 4.30 -6.20 21.04
C LEU A 53 5.32 -5.69 20.05
N LYS A 54 6.28 -4.87 20.50
CA LYS A 54 7.37 -4.39 19.66
C LYS A 54 8.16 -5.57 19.06
N ARG A 55 8.58 -6.54 19.88
CA ARG A 55 9.28 -7.74 19.40
C ARG A 55 8.45 -8.58 18.44
N ALA A 56 7.18 -8.84 18.79
CA ALA A 56 6.25 -9.57 17.92
C ALA A 56 6.08 -8.87 16.57
N SER A 57 5.94 -7.54 16.58
CA SER A 57 5.81 -6.73 15.36
C SER A 57 7.08 -6.80 14.51
N GLU A 58 8.26 -6.70 15.11
CA GLU A 58 9.53 -6.75 14.38
C GLU A 58 9.73 -8.09 13.69
N ASP A 59 9.48 -9.21 14.39
CA ASP A 59 9.63 -10.54 13.81
C ASP A 59 8.64 -10.76 12.66
N LYS A 60 7.37 -10.38 12.85
CA LYS A 60 6.33 -10.50 11.81
C LYS A 60 6.68 -9.66 10.59
N VAL A 61 7.05 -8.40 10.79
CA VAL A 61 7.35 -7.44 9.73
C VAL A 61 8.58 -7.87 8.94
N ARG A 62 9.64 -8.33 9.61
CA ARG A 62 10.82 -8.87 8.92
C ARG A 62 10.47 -10.09 8.09
N ALA A 63 9.61 -10.99 8.59
CA ALA A 63 9.14 -12.10 7.78
C ALA A 63 8.31 -11.63 6.57
N ALA A 64 7.34 -10.73 6.79
CA ALA A 64 6.38 -10.30 5.77
C ALA A 64 6.98 -9.42 4.66
N LEU A 65 7.93 -8.54 4.99
CA LEU A 65 8.56 -7.65 4.01
C LEU A 65 9.69 -8.35 3.20
N TRP A 66 10.11 -9.56 3.59
CA TRP A 66 11.18 -10.32 2.92
C TRP A 66 10.69 -11.62 2.26
N THR A 67 9.47 -12.09 2.56
CA THR A 67 8.82 -13.14 1.75
C THR A 67 8.42 -12.60 0.39
N THR A 68 8.51 -13.46 -0.63
CA THR A 68 8.31 -13.13 -2.05
C THR A 68 6.97 -12.41 -2.27
N LEU A 69 7.03 -11.19 -2.79
CA LEU A 69 5.88 -10.33 -3.15
C LEU A 69 4.93 -11.06 -4.12
N LEU A 70 3.85 -11.63 -3.60
CA LEU A 70 2.85 -12.37 -4.40
C LEU A 70 1.53 -11.62 -4.64
N GLY A 71 1.25 -10.52 -3.93
CA GLY A 71 0.05 -9.70 -4.16
C GLY A 71 0.30 -8.56 -5.15
N PHE A 72 -0.73 -7.93 -5.74
CA PHE A 72 -0.59 -6.69 -6.56
C PHE A 72 0.27 -6.74 -7.84
N LYS A 73 0.60 -7.94 -8.35
CA LYS A 73 1.21 -8.12 -9.68
C LYS A 73 0.33 -7.45 -10.75
N GLY A 74 0.85 -6.43 -11.44
CA GLY A 74 0.07 -5.64 -12.40
C GLY A 74 0.11 -4.13 -12.15
N LEU A 75 0.21 -3.72 -10.88
CA LEU A 75 0.12 -2.31 -10.47
C LEU A 75 1.23 -1.42 -11.03
N PHE A 76 2.42 -2.01 -11.16
CA PHE A 76 3.67 -1.35 -11.55
C PHE A 76 4.22 -1.87 -12.89
N SER A 77 3.49 -2.76 -13.57
CA SER A 77 3.88 -3.32 -14.87
C SER A 77 3.05 -2.77 -16.04
N SER A 78 1.94 -2.09 -15.73
CA SER A 78 1.22 -1.30 -16.71
C SER A 78 1.89 0.07 -16.80
N LYS A 79 2.19 0.54 -18.03
CA LYS A 79 2.54 1.95 -18.26
C LYS A 79 1.48 2.78 -17.55
N SER A 80 1.86 3.51 -16.51
CA SER A 80 0.96 4.37 -15.76
C SER A 80 0.27 5.31 -16.74
N ALA A 81 -1.04 5.48 -16.62
CA ALA A 81 -1.82 6.44 -17.42
C ALA A 81 -1.34 7.91 -17.27
N LEU A 82 -0.41 8.16 -16.34
CA LEU A 82 0.39 9.37 -16.25
C LEU A 82 1.65 9.22 -17.14
N ASP A 83 1.46 9.09 -18.45
CA ASP A 83 2.37 9.76 -19.38
C ASP A 83 2.04 11.25 -19.22
N ILE A 84 2.57 11.87 -18.14
CA ILE A 84 2.59 13.31 -18.05
C ILE A 84 3.52 13.74 -19.17
N GLN A 85 2.95 14.08 -20.33
CA GLN A 85 3.64 14.93 -21.28
C GLN A 85 3.86 16.25 -20.55
N GLU A 86 5.01 16.39 -19.88
CA GLU A 86 5.51 17.72 -19.56
C GLU A 86 5.49 18.49 -20.89
N PRO A 87 4.82 19.66 -20.97
CA PRO A 87 5.03 20.53 -22.10
C PRO A 87 6.48 20.94 -22.03
N ALA A 88 7.33 20.24 -22.80
CA ALA A 88 8.75 20.52 -22.86
C ALA A 88 8.89 22.02 -23.12
N TYR A 89 9.47 22.74 -22.15
CA TYR A 89 9.82 24.14 -22.34
C TYR A 89 10.68 24.20 -23.61
N LYS A 90 10.10 24.75 -24.69
CA LYS A 90 10.80 24.97 -25.95
C LYS A 90 11.86 26.05 -25.75
N ARG A 91 12.98 25.68 -25.10
CA ARG A 91 14.23 26.41 -25.22
C ARG A 91 14.79 26.09 -26.60
N TRP A 92 14.82 27.10 -27.46
CA TRP A 92 15.54 27.04 -28.72
C TRP A 92 16.98 26.59 -28.47
N LYS A 93 17.36 25.41 -28.97
CA LYS A 93 18.76 25.00 -29.10
C LYS A 93 19.17 25.26 -30.55
N PRO A 94 20.21 26.06 -30.83
CA PRO A 94 20.44 26.53 -32.19
C PRO A 94 20.97 25.47 -33.18
N TYR A 95 21.30 24.24 -32.73
CA TYR A 95 21.88 23.22 -33.62
C TYR A 95 21.57 21.81 -33.11
N SER A 96 20.59 21.11 -33.70
CA SER A 96 20.44 19.67 -33.50
C SER A 96 21.30 18.91 -34.52
N LYS A 97 22.10 17.96 -34.04
CA LYS A 97 23.08 17.22 -34.86
C LYS A 97 22.47 16.09 -35.72
N ARG A 98 21.14 15.95 -35.78
CA ARG A 98 20.44 14.82 -36.40
C ARG A 98 19.28 15.29 -37.29
N LEU A 99 19.63 15.91 -38.42
CA LEU A 99 18.68 16.29 -39.44
C LEU A 99 18.36 15.09 -40.34
N ASP A 100 17.11 15.00 -40.80
CA ASP A 100 16.73 14.05 -41.83
C ASP A 100 17.40 14.43 -43.17
N PRO A 101 18.30 13.59 -43.71
CA PRO A 101 19.01 13.88 -44.96
C PRO A 101 18.04 14.16 -46.12
N SER A 102 16.86 13.56 -46.11
CA SER A 102 15.86 13.75 -47.16
C SER A 102 15.25 15.17 -47.13
N SER A 103 15.16 15.78 -45.95
CA SER A 103 14.64 17.13 -45.76
C SER A 103 15.66 18.21 -46.12
N THR A 104 16.95 17.97 -45.82
CA THR A 104 18.05 18.86 -46.20
C THR A 104 18.29 18.85 -47.70
N ILE A 105 18.13 17.69 -48.37
CA ILE A 105 18.23 17.59 -49.84
C ILE A 105 17.07 18.32 -50.53
N LYS A 106 15.86 18.30 -49.96
CA LYS A 106 14.67 18.94 -50.56
C LYS A 106 14.61 20.45 -50.38
N SER A 107 15.32 21.02 -49.41
CA SER A 107 15.28 22.46 -49.13
C SER A 107 16.60 22.95 -48.56
N PRO A 108 17.72 22.85 -49.31
CA PRO A 108 19.07 23.10 -48.80
C PRO A 108 19.30 24.55 -48.30
N ASP A 109 18.47 25.50 -48.73
CA ASP A 109 18.64 26.92 -48.41
C ASP A 109 17.64 27.47 -47.37
N ASP A 110 16.71 26.64 -46.90
CA ASP A 110 15.68 27.05 -45.94
C ASP A 110 15.67 26.13 -44.70
N PRO A 111 16.47 26.48 -43.67
CA PRO A 111 16.56 25.71 -42.44
C PRO A 111 15.23 25.52 -41.70
N ARG A 112 14.22 26.36 -41.99
CA ARG A 112 12.88 26.25 -41.37
C ARG A 112 12.11 25.03 -41.86
N LYS A 113 12.51 24.46 -42.99
CA LYS A 113 11.88 23.29 -43.62
C LYS A 113 12.60 21.98 -43.31
N TRP A 114 13.78 22.03 -42.71
CA TRP A 114 14.50 20.84 -42.29
C TRP A 114 13.79 20.18 -41.12
N ARG A 115 13.63 18.86 -41.21
CA ARG A 115 12.99 18.05 -40.18
C ARG A 115 14.07 17.28 -39.44
N GLU A 116 13.95 17.21 -38.12
CA GLU A 116 14.76 16.28 -37.33
C GLU A 116 14.32 14.85 -37.64
N GLN A 117 15.27 13.91 -37.63
CA GLN A 117 14.90 12.51 -37.63
C GLN A 117 14.14 12.20 -36.35
N ASN A 118 12.90 11.74 -36.48
CA ASN A 118 12.16 11.18 -35.35
C ASN A 118 12.93 9.97 -34.84
N LEU A 119 13.63 10.12 -33.72
CA LEU A 119 14.10 8.98 -32.93
C LEU A 119 12.86 8.17 -32.52
N ALA A 120 12.76 6.95 -33.04
CA ALA A 120 11.80 5.99 -32.58
C ALA A 120 11.93 5.84 -31.06
N THR A 121 10.81 6.07 -30.37
CA THR A 121 10.50 5.77 -28.97
C THR A 121 11.57 6.20 -27.96
N THR A 122 11.33 7.36 -27.36
CA THR A 122 11.87 7.80 -26.09
C THR A 122 11.84 6.64 -25.08
N LEU A 123 12.99 6.05 -24.80
CA LEU A 123 13.22 5.34 -23.54
C LEU A 123 13.27 6.44 -22.49
N THR A 124 12.16 6.63 -21.76
CA THR A 124 12.21 7.30 -20.47
C THR A 124 13.18 6.51 -19.61
N ILE A 125 14.32 7.11 -19.30
CA ILE A 125 15.20 6.64 -18.24
C ILE A 125 14.39 6.89 -16.97
N GLU A 126 13.73 5.86 -16.44
CA GLU A 126 13.17 5.90 -15.09
C GLU A 126 14.32 6.32 -14.16
N SER A 127 14.24 7.55 -13.64
CA SER A 127 15.16 7.98 -12.61
C SER A 127 14.94 7.09 -11.38
N GLU A 128 16.02 6.70 -10.70
CA GLU A 128 15.94 5.80 -9.54
C GLU A 128 14.95 6.36 -8.49
N GLY A 129 13.75 5.76 -8.42
CA GLY A 129 12.66 6.22 -7.55
C GLY A 129 11.34 6.54 -8.26
N GLU A 130 11.29 6.54 -9.60
CA GLU A 130 10.07 6.75 -10.39
C GLU A 130 9.59 5.45 -11.04
N SER A 131 9.13 4.49 -10.23
CA SER A 131 8.55 3.27 -10.79
C SER A 131 7.09 3.51 -11.21
N GLY A 132 6.85 3.61 -12.52
CA GLY A 132 5.53 3.95 -13.06
C GLY A 132 5.12 5.41 -12.81
N GLY A 133 6.08 6.33 -12.72
CA GLY A 133 5.82 7.78 -12.63
C GLY A 133 5.43 8.31 -11.25
N PHE A 134 5.37 7.47 -10.20
CA PHE A 134 5.04 7.86 -8.83
C PHE A 134 6.29 8.10 -7.97
N THR A 135 6.19 9.01 -7.01
CA THR A 135 7.28 9.33 -6.06
C THR A 135 7.00 8.85 -4.63
N LYS A 136 5.71 8.63 -4.32
CA LYS A 136 5.25 8.26 -2.97
C LYS A 136 4.03 7.36 -2.98
N LEU A 137 3.82 6.65 -1.87
CA LEU A 137 2.67 5.81 -1.59
C LEU A 137 1.94 6.33 -0.35
N ILE A 138 0.65 6.59 -0.47
CA ILE A 138 -0.22 6.92 0.67
C ILE A 138 -1.21 5.77 0.85
N ILE A 139 -1.19 5.13 2.02
CA ILE A 139 -2.09 4.02 2.34
C ILE A 139 -3.16 4.49 3.32
N LEU A 140 -4.42 4.39 2.92
CA LEU A 140 -5.59 4.61 3.77
C LEU A 140 -6.05 3.25 4.30
N ILE A 141 -6.03 3.08 5.62
CA ILE A 141 -6.29 1.80 6.29
C ILE A 141 -7.58 1.91 7.09
N ASP A 142 -8.58 1.16 6.67
CA ASP A 142 -9.82 1.00 7.40
C ASP A 142 -9.58 0.24 8.70
N CYS A 143 -9.87 0.91 9.81
CA CYS A 143 -9.79 0.39 11.17
C CYS A 143 -11.18 0.43 11.82
N SER A 144 -12.26 0.51 11.05
CA SER A 144 -13.63 0.55 11.57
C SER A 144 -14.00 -0.73 12.32
N GLY A 145 -15.03 -0.66 13.17
CA GLY A 145 -15.51 -1.81 13.94
C GLY A 145 -15.95 -3.01 13.09
N SER A 146 -16.43 -2.80 11.86
CA SER A 146 -16.82 -3.89 10.95
C SER A 146 -15.65 -4.79 10.55
N THR A 147 -14.41 -4.28 10.63
CA THR A 147 -13.19 -5.03 10.31
C THR A 147 -12.86 -6.13 11.33
N ILE A 148 -13.56 -6.21 12.48
CA ILE A 148 -13.44 -7.31 13.45
C ILE A 148 -14.03 -8.62 12.93
N LYS A 149 -14.88 -8.57 11.89
CA LYS A 149 -15.60 -9.72 11.37
C LYS A 149 -14.64 -10.85 10.96
N PRO A 150 -14.88 -12.11 11.35
CA PRO A 150 -14.09 -13.24 10.88
C PRO A 150 -14.20 -13.47 9.37
N TYR A 151 -13.09 -13.82 8.73
CA TYR A 151 -13.01 -14.20 7.32
C TYR A 151 -11.98 -15.32 7.12
N GLY A 152 -12.43 -16.57 6.97
CA GLY A 152 -11.50 -17.71 6.95
C GLY A 152 -10.72 -17.81 8.26
N SER A 153 -9.38 -17.72 8.21
CA SER A 153 -8.50 -17.95 9.38
C SER A 153 -8.18 -16.72 10.23
N LYS A 154 -8.59 -15.52 9.80
CA LYS A 154 -8.30 -14.23 10.45
C LYS A 154 -9.55 -13.33 10.43
N THR A 155 -9.46 -12.16 11.06
CA THR A 155 -10.46 -11.10 10.87
C THR A 155 -10.20 -10.36 9.55
N VAL A 156 -11.19 -9.57 9.10
CA VAL A 156 -11.05 -8.66 7.95
C VAL A 156 -9.85 -7.72 8.12
N LEU A 157 -9.69 -7.11 9.31
CA LEU A 157 -8.52 -6.26 9.60
C LEU A 157 -7.19 -7.02 9.42
N GLY A 158 -7.15 -8.32 9.74
CA GLY A 158 -5.98 -9.16 9.52
C GLY A 158 -5.54 -9.23 8.06
N TYR A 159 -6.48 -9.36 7.12
CA TYR A 159 -6.15 -9.34 5.69
C TYR A 159 -5.86 -7.93 5.17
N ILE A 160 -6.50 -6.89 5.72
CA ILE A 160 -6.17 -5.49 5.44
C ILE A 160 -4.71 -5.22 5.81
N LYS A 161 -4.25 -5.68 6.98
CA LYS A 161 -2.85 -5.58 7.41
C LYS A 161 -1.91 -6.34 6.45
N ASP A 162 -2.27 -7.54 6.00
CA ASP A 162 -1.47 -8.29 5.03
C ASP A 162 -1.36 -7.58 3.67
N ALA A 163 -2.43 -6.93 3.20
CA ALA A 163 -2.41 -6.08 2.01
C ALA A 163 -1.52 -4.85 2.20
N ALA A 164 -1.58 -4.20 3.37
CA ALA A 164 -0.71 -3.08 3.72
C ALA A 164 0.78 -3.50 3.73
N TYR A 165 1.13 -4.64 4.32
CA TYR A 165 2.51 -5.16 4.27
C TYR A 165 2.98 -5.40 2.84
N SER A 166 2.12 -5.94 1.99
CA SER A 166 2.42 -6.16 0.58
C SER A 166 2.73 -4.84 -0.12
N LEU A 167 1.91 -3.81 0.07
CA LEU A 167 2.13 -2.47 -0.49
C LEU A 167 3.41 -1.80 0.03
N ILE A 168 3.70 -1.91 1.33
CA ILE A 168 4.94 -1.39 1.93
C ILE A 168 6.16 -2.12 1.34
N ALA A 169 6.08 -3.43 1.16
CA ALA A 169 7.16 -4.20 0.52
C ALA A 169 7.35 -3.81 -0.96
N TYR A 170 6.27 -3.49 -1.68
CA TYR A 170 6.37 -2.89 -3.01
C TYR A 170 7.04 -1.52 -2.98
N ALA A 171 6.60 -0.61 -2.10
CA ALA A 171 7.22 0.70 -1.95
C ALA A 171 8.71 0.60 -1.64
N LYS A 172 9.12 -0.35 -0.77
CA LYS A 172 10.52 -0.66 -0.51
C LYS A 172 11.27 -1.08 -1.77
N LYS A 173 10.69 -2.01 -2.56
CA LYS A 173 11.31 -2.50 -3.80
C LYS A 173 11.48 -1.37 -4.83
N LEU A 174 10.55 -0.44 -4.87
CA LEU A 174 10.50 0.67 -5.83
C LEU A 174 11.08 1.98 -5.25
N ASN A 175 11.62 1.93 -4.03
CA ASN A 175 12.21 3.07 -3.33
C ASN A 175 11.28 4.29 -3.16
N LEU A 176 9.98 4.06 -2.98
CA LEU A 176 8.96 5.10 -2.76
C LEU A 176 8.87 5.48 -1.27
N SER A 177 8.66 6.77 -0.96
CA SER A 177 8.26 7.14 0.41
C SER A 177 6.85 6.62 0.71
N VAL A 178 6.58 6.28 1.97
CA VAL A 178 5.26 5.80 2.41
C VAL A 178 4.72 6.74 3.47
N ALA A 179 3.42 7.05 3.41
CA ALA A 179 2.65 7.63 4.49
C ALA A 179 1.44 6.74 4.80
N LEU A 180 1.06 6.62 6.08
CA LEU A 180 -0.06 5.80 6.52
C LEU A 180 -1.12 6.68 7.20
N ILE A 181 -2.36 6.56 6.75
CA ILE A 181 -3.53 7.17 7.36
C ILE A 181 -4.45 6.05 7.82
N GLY A 182 -4.81 6.06 9.11
CA GLY A 182 -5.85 5.20 9.66
C GLY A 182 -7.17 5.94 9.64
N PHE A 183 -8.27 5.22 9.42
CA PHE A 183 -9.60 5.80 9.54
C PHE A 183 -10.61 4.84 10.15
N SER A 184 -11.55 5.44 10.89
CA SER A 184 -12.75 4.82 11.43
C SER A 184 -13.79 5.92 11.54
N SER A 185 -14.29 6.27 12.74
CA SER A 185 -15.16 7.43 12.95
C SER A 185 -14.42 8.74 12.62
N ASN A 186 -13.11 8.76 12.85
CA ASN A 186 -12.19 9.86 12.51
C ASN A 186 -11.01 9.31 11.70
N ALA A 187 -10.23 10.19 11.07
CA ALA A 187 -8.98 9.84 10.41
C ALA A 187 -7.77 10.44 11.12
N TRP A 188 -6.65 9.72 11.13
CA TRP A 188 -5.40 10.15 11.75
C TRP A 188 -4.17 9.65 10.99
N ILE A 189 -3.06 10.38 11.11
CA ILE A 189 -1.78 9.93 10.57
C ILE A 189 -1.23 8.85 11.48
N ILE A 190 -1.10 7.63 10.97
CA ILE A 190 -0.43 6.51 11.65
C ILE A 190 1.09 6.70 11.57
N ALA A 191 1.59 7.07 10.39
CA ALA A 191 3.00 7.32 10.15
C ALA A 191 3.17 8.40 9.08
N ASN A 192 4.04 9.37 9.36
CA ASN A 192 4.43 10.43 8.43
C ASN A 192 5.23 9.87 7.24
N GLU A 193 5.20 10.61 6.13
CA GLU A 193 5.94 10.29 4.91
C GLU A 193 7.43 10.01 5.20
N SER A 194 7.88 8.78 4.95
CA SER A 194 9.31 8.44 5.02
C SER A 194 9.61 7.11 4.30
N LYS A 195 10.89 6.77 4.17
CA LYS A 195 11.36 5.47 3.67
C LYS A 195 11.66 4.46 4.79
N ASP A 196 11.21 4.72 6.03
CA ASP A 196 11.36 3.77 7.14
C ASP A 196 10.25 2.70 7.10
N TYR A 197 10.37 1.78 6.13
CA TYR A 197 9.39 0.74 5.85
C TYR A 197 9.14 -0.18 7.06
N LEU A 198 10.17 -0.43 7.88
CA LEU A 198 10.05 -1.27 9.06
C LEU A 198 9.22 -0.57 10.13
N LYS A 199 9.46 0.72 10.40
CA LYS A 199 8.61 1.52 11.29
C LYS A 199 7.16 1.58 10.79
N HIS A 200 6.95 1.79 9.50
CA HIS A 200 5.61 1.81 8.90
C HIS A 200 4.86 0.50 9.15
N ALA A 201 5.49 -0.62 8.84
CA ALA A 201 4.88 -1.93 9.02
C ALA A 201 4.65 -2.28 10.51
N ARG A 202 5.53 -1.85 11.44
CA ARG A 202 5.27 -2.02 12.88
C ARG A 202 4.02 -1.27 13.35
N GLN A 203 3.78 -0.06 12.80
CA GLN A 203 2.57 0.69 13.12
C GLN A 203 1.31 0.00 12.58
N VAL A 204 1.37 -0.59 11.38
CA VAL A 204 0.28 -1.42 10.83
C VAL A 204 -0.03 -2.61 11.75
N PHE A 205 0.99 -3.26 12.32
CA PHE A 205 0.82 -4.44 13.17
C PHE A 205 -0.08 -4.18 14.38
N ILE A 206 0.09 -3.04 15.03
CA ILE A 206 -0.60 -2.72 16.29
C ILE A 206 -2.01 -2.11 16.10
N LEU A 207 -2.45 -1.90 14.86
CA LEU A 207 -3.80 -1.38 14.59
C LEU A 207 -4.88 -2.29 15.18
N LYS A 208 -5.96 -1.69 15.67
CA LYS A 208 -7.12 -2.38 16.24
C LYS A 208 -8.39 -1.89 15.54
N PRO A 209 -9.47 -2.68 15.49
CA PRO A 209 -10.78 -2.16 15.08
C PRO A 209 -11.30 -1.15 16.11
N LEU A 210 -11.91 -0.06 15.66
CA LEU A 210 -12.58 0.93 16.50
C LEU A 210 -13.69 1.66 15.75
N GLY A 211 -14.71 2.13 16.48
CA GLY A 211 -15.71 3.08 15.96
C GLY A 211 -16.50 2.61 14.73
N THR A 212 -17.05 3.57 14.02
CA THR A 212 -17.82 3.44 12.78
C THR A 212 -16.94 3.70 11.55
N THR A 213 -17.46 3.58 10.34
CA THR A 213 -16.70 3.82 9.10
C THR A 213 -16.98 5.24 8.57
N ASN A 214 -15.93 6.05 8.39
CA ASN A 214 -15.97 7.38 7.77
C ASN A 214 -14.72 7.59 6.91
N LEU A 215 -14.88 7.42 5.60
CA LEU A 215 -13.78 7.60 4.64
C LEU A 215 -13.51 9.08 4.36
N GLY A 216 -14.53 9.94 4.37
CA GLY A 216 -14.42 11.37 4.04
C GLY A 216 -13.34 12.09 4.85
N ASN A 217 -13.23 11.81 6.14
CA ASN A 217 -12.15 12.37 6.98
C ASN A 217 -10.74 11.96 6.49
N ALA A 218 -10.58 10.73 6.01
CA ALA A 218 -9.31 10.24 5.47
C ALA A 218 -8.99 10.88 4.12
N VAL A 219 -10.01 11.08 3.27
CA VAL A 219 -9.86 11.78 1.98
C VAL A 219 -9.40 13.23 2.21
N GLN A 220 -10.04 13.93 3.14
CA GLN A 220 -9.63 15.30 3.50
C GLN A 220 -8.20 15.35 4.04
N LEU A 221 -7.83 14.42 4.91
CA LEU A 221 -6.47 14.34 5.46
C LEU A 221 -5.44 14.03 4.37
N THR A 222 -5.79 13.16 3.41
CA THR A 222 -4.97 12.86 2.24
C THR A 222 -4.73 14.09 1.40
N ALA A 223 -5.77 14.87 1.10
CA ALA A 223 -5.66 16.11 0.34
C ALA A 223 -4.72 17.14 1.02
N ARG A 224 -4.72 17.19 2.37
CA ARG A 224 -3.81 18.07 3.14
C ARG A 224 -2.34 17.67 3.03
N LEU A 225 -2.04 16.40 2.74
CA LEU A 225 -0.68 15.94 2.43
C LEU A 225 -0.18 16.39 1.06
N ARG A 226 -1.04 17.03 0.25
CA ARG A 226 -0.76 17.50 -1.12
C ARG A 226 -0.10 16.41 -1.97
N PRO A 227 -0.83 15.31 -2.23
CA PRO A 227 -0.30 14.20 -3.01
C PRO A 227 -0.05 14.68 -4.45
N ASP A 228 1.22 14.74 -4.81
CA ASP A 228 1.66 14.95 -6.19
C ASP A 228 2.43 13.71 -6.64
N ARG A 229 2.04 13.16 -7.80
CA ARG A 229 2.57 11.90 -8.34
C ARG A 229 2.56 10.78 -7.30
N ALA A 230 1.47 10.65 -6.55
CA ALA A 230 1.32 9.63 -5.52
C ALA A 230 0.51 8.42 -6.02
N LEU A 231 0.85 7.23 -5.51
CA LEU A 231 -0.04 6.09 -5.48
C LEU A 231 -0.86 6.16 -4.19
N ILE A 232 -2.18 6.35 -4.28
CA ILE A 232 -3.08 6.35 -3.14
C ILE A 232 -3.81 5.01 -3.09
N ALA A 233 -3.63 4.27 -2.00
CA ALA A 233 -4.21 2.95 -1.81
C ALA A 233 -5.22 2.93 -0.67
N LEU A 234 -6.49 2.66 -0.99
CA LEU A 234 -7.55 2.44 -0.01
C LEU A 234 -7.63 0.95 0.33
N LEU A 235 -7.49 0.59 1.61
CA LEU A 235 -7.69 -0.76 2.12
C LEU A 235 -8.91 -0.78 3.03
N THR A 236 -9.98 -1.46 2.62
CA THR A 236 -11.28 -1.43 3.32
C THR A 236 -12.04 -2.75 3.17
N ASP A 237 -13.06 -2.94 3.98
CA ASP A 237 -14.04 -4.02 3.85
C ASP A 237 -15.17 -3.71 2.84
N GLY A 238 -15.21 -2.47 2.33
CA GLY A 238 -16.15 -2.00 1.32
C GLY A 238 -17.41 -1.32 1.89
N TYR A 239 -17.57 -1.21 3.21
CA TYR A 239 -18.68 -0.47 3.83
C TYR A 239 -18.36 1.02 4.00
N VAL A 240 -18.00 1.67 2.90
CA VAL A 240 -17.70 3.12 2.83
C VAL A 240 -18.78 3.87 2.05
N ALA A 241 -18.93 5.16 2.31
CA ALA A 241 -19.92 5.98 1.62
C ALA A 241 -19.52 6.17 0.13
N PRO A 242 -20.44 5.98 -0.83
CA PRO A 242 -20.15 6.15 -2.26
C PRO A 242 -19.61 7.54 -2.63
N GLU A 243 -20.09 8.59 -1.97
CA GLU A 243 -19.65 9.97 -2.16
C GLU A 243 -18.17 10.18 -1.81
N ASP A 244 -17.71 9.60 -0.70
CA ASP A 244 -16.30 9.67 -0.28
C ASP A 244 -15.38 8.92 -1.24
N LEU A 245 -15.86 7.79 -1.77
CA LEU A 245 -15.15 7.01 -2.80
C LEU A 245 -15.02 7.80 -4.09
N LEU A 246 -16.07 8.50 -4.51
CA LEU A 246 -16.03 9.36 -5.69
C LEU A 246 -15.03 10.50 -5.49
N GLN A 247 -15.05 11.17 -4.34
CA GLN A 247 -14.09 12.22 -4.01
C GLN A 247 -12.64 11.71 -3.98
N LEU A 248 -12.41 10.51 -3.45
CA LEU A 248 -11.10 9.87 -3.51
C LEU A 248 -10.69 9.58 -4.96
N SER A 249 -11.62 9.08 -5.78
CA SER A 249 -11.37 8.77 -7.19
C SER A 249 -11.06 10.02 -8.02
N GLU A 250 -11.52 11.20 -7.64
CA GLU A 250 -11.22 12.46 -8.33
C GLU A 250 -9.75 12.87 -8.18
N GLN A 251 -9.04 12.37 -7.16
CA GLN A 251 -7.60 12.53 -7.00
C GLN A 251 -6.81 11.88 -8.16
N THR A 252 -7.45 11.05 -8.99
CA THR A 252 -6.80 10.32 -10.10
C THR A 252 -6.28 11.21 -11.23
N GLN A 253 -6.66 12.49 -11.26
CA GLN A 253 -6.16 13.41 -12.29
C GLN A 253 -4.65 13.69 -12.14
N ALA A 254 -4.12 13.67 -10.91
CA ALA A 254 -2.70 13.89 -10.60
C ALA A 254 -2.02 12.67 -9.95
N ASN A 255 -2.81 11.68 -9.53
CA ASN A 255 -2.37 10.53 -8.75
C ASN A 255 -2.93 9.23 -9.35
N LYS A 256 -2.43 8.07 -8.91
CA LYS A 256 -3.10 6.80 -9.17
C LYS A 256 -3.84 6.36 -7.92
N VAL A 257 -5.12 6.05 -8.04
CA VAL A 257 -5.94 5.56 -6.93
C VAL A 257 -6.24 4.09 -7.14
N ILE A 258 -6.00 3.30 -6.10
CA ILE A 258 -6.29 1.87 -6.06
C ILE A 258 -7.13 1.60 -4.83
N ALA A 259 -7.99 0.58 -4.91
CA ALA A 259 -8.71 0.10 -3.74
C ALA A 259 -8.56 -1.41 -3.61
N ALA A 260 -8.13 -1.88 -2.45
CA ALA A 260 -8.08 -3.29 -2.10
C ALA A 260 -9.17 -3.61 -1.08
N ILE A 261 -10.03 -4.54 -1.43
CA ILE A 261 -11.30 -4.79 -0.76
C ILE A 261 -11.22 -6.17 -0.11
N VAL A 262 -11.39 -6.22 1.21
CA VAL A 262 -11.51 -7.45 1.99
C VAL A 262 -12.98 -7.62 2.38
N SER A 263 -13.81 -8.13 1.47
CA SER A 263 -15.24 -8.25 1.74
C SER A 263 -15.63 -9.69 2.04
N VAL A 264 -16.27 -9.89 3.19
CA VAL A 264 -16.90 -11.18 3.54
C VAL A 264 -18.21 -11.38 2.76
N GLU A 265 -18.89 -10.28 2.42
CA GLU A 265 -20.17 -10.27 1.71
C GLU A 265 -20.00 -9.69 0.30
N ALA A 266 -20.79 -10.12 -0.67
CA ALA A 266 -20.73 -9.56 -2.02
C ALA A 266 -20.98 -8.03 -2.04
N ARG A 267 -21.77 -7.53 -1.10
CA ARG A 267 -22.18 -6.12 -0.99
C ARG A 267 -21.01 -5.14 -0.89
N GLY A 268 -19.96 -5.46 -0.14
CA GLY A 268 -18.78 -4.58 -0.02
C GLY A 268 -18.05 -4.43 -1.36
N VAL A 269 -17.96 -5.52 -2.15
CA VAL A 269 -17.40 -5.47 -3.51
C VAL A 269 -18.31 -4.69 -4.46
N GLU A 270 -19.63 -4.89 -4.38
CA GLU A 270 -20.61 -4.19 -5.21
C GLU A 270 -20.57 -2.69 -5.02
N ASN A 271 -20.48 -2.22 -3.77
CA ASN A 271 -20.38 -0.80 -3.46
C ASN A 271 -19.15 -0.15 -4.15
N MET A 272 -18.03 -0.87 -4.16
CA MET A 272 -16.78 -0.40 -4.75
C MET A 272 -16.79 -0.44 -6.29
N LYS A 273 -17.65 -1.26 -6.91
CA LYS A 273 -17.79 -1.30 -8.39
C LYS A 273 -18.26 0.03 -8.96
N ALA A 274 -18.92 0.89 -8.17
CA ALA A 274 -19.34 2.22 -8.60
C ALA A 274 -18.16 3.10 -9.08
N VAL A 275 -16.94 2.85 -8.57
CA VAL A 275 -15.74 3.63 -8.92
C VAL A 275 -14.73 2.87 -9.80
N SER A 276 -15.08 1.68 -10.29
CA SER A 276 -14.20 0.82 -11.10
C SER A 276 -13.68 1.47 -12.40
N LYS A 277 -14.41 2.47 -12.93
CA LYS A 277 -14.01 3.24 -14.12
C LYS A 277 -12.86 4.19 -13.84
N ARG A 278 -12.69 4.62 -12.58
CA ARG A 278 -11.71 5.64 -12.17
C ARG A 278 -10.58 5.06 -11.31
N ALA A 279 -10.85 4.03 -10.51
CA ALA A 279 -9.86 3.38 -9.65
C ALA A 279 -9.65 1.90 -10.05
N ASP A 280 -8.41 1.42 -9.91
CA ASP A 280 -8.12 0.00 -10.06
C ASP A 280 -8.55 -0.73 -8.77
N LEU A 281 -9.43 -1.73 -8.92
CA LEU A 281 -9.98 -2.48 -7.81
C LEU A 281 -9.28 -3.82 -7.64
N PHE A 282 -8.96 -4.17 -6.40
CA PHE A 282 -8.38 -5.44 -6.00
C PHE A 282 -9.28 -6.10 -4.97
N GLU A 283 -9.48 -7.40 -5.10
CA GLU A 283 -10.10 -8.25 -4.09
C GLU A 283 -8.99 -8.94 -3.29
N VAL A 284 -9.12 -8.88 -1.96
CA VAL A 284 -8.21 -9.51 -1.01
C VAL A 284 -8.99 -10.61 -0.29
N ARG A 285 -8.58 -11.86 -0.49
CA ARG A 285 -9.30 -13.05 0.01
C ARG A 285 -8.36 -14.13 0.53
N PRO A 286 -8.79 -14.98 1.47
CA PRO A 286 -8.05 -16.17 1.83
C PRO A 286 -8.08 -17.20 0.69
N ASP A 287 -6.97 -17.91 0.54
CA ASP A 287 -6.91 -19.18 -0.19
C ASP A 287 -7.42 -20.34 0.67
N LYS A 288 -7.45 -21.55 0.09
CA LYS A 288 -7.88 -22.78 0.77
C LYS A 288 -7.05 -23.11 2.03
N THR A 289 -5.85 -22.55 2.16
CA THR A 289 -4.93 -22.73 3.29
C THR A 289 -4.94 -21.55 4.26
N GLY A 290 -5.78 -20.54 4.03
CA GLY A 290 -5.87 -19.32 4.83
C GLY A 290 -4.81 -18.26 4.51
N LYS A 291 -4.02 -18.43 3.44
CA LYS A 291 -3.07 -17.41 2.97
C LYS A 291 -3.80 -16.31 2.21
N THR A 292 -3.29 -15.10 2.32
CA THR A 292 -3.85 -13.92 1.65
C THR A 292 -3.51 -13.94 0.16
N ILE A 293 -4.55 -13.94 -0.68
CA ILE A 293 -4.48 -13.73 -2.13
C ILE A 293 -5.02 -12.35 -2.45
N ILE A 294 -4.34 -11.63 -3.33
CA ILE A 294 -4.76 -10.34 -3.85
C ILE A 294 -4.90 -10.46 -5.36
N SER A 295 -6.11 -10.25 -5.88
CA SER A 295 -6.44 -10.35 -7.31
C SER A 295 -7.11 -9.09 -7.80
N MET A 296 -6.73 -8.62 -8.98
CA MET A 296 -7.39 -7.47 -9.62
C MET A 296 -8.80 -7.86 -10.07
N LEU A 297 -9.78 -7.02 -9.79
CA LEU A 297 -11.13 -7.17 -10.29
C LEU A 297 -11.23 -6.62 -11.73
N PRO A 298 -11.97 -7.30 -12.63
CA PRO A 298 -12.18 -6.78 -13.97
C PRO A 298 -12.92 -5.44 -13.91
N LYS A 299 -12.50 -4.49 -14.74
CA LYS A 299 -13.20 -3.21 -14.90
C LYS A 299 -14.56 -3.50 -15.53
N SER A 300 -15.63 -3.00 -14.92
CA SER A 300 -16.95 -3.01 -15.55
C SER A 300 -16.92 -2.09 -16.76
N THR A 301 -17.09 -2.68 -17.94
CA THR A 301 -17.35 -1.99 -19.22
C THR A 301 -18.60 -1.12 -19.12
#